data_AF-A0A8I2C0L4-F1
#
_entry.id   AF-A0A8I2C0L4-F1
#
_cell.length_a   1.000
_cell.length_b   1.000
_cell.length_c   1.000
_cell.angle_alpha   90.00
_cell.angle_beta   90.00
_cell.angle_gamma   90.00
#
_symmetry.space_group_name_H-M   'P 1'
#
loop_
_entity.id
_entity.type
_entity.pdbx_description
1 polymer ?
#
loop_
_entity_poly.entity_id
_entity_poly.type
_entity_poly.pdbx_seq_one_letter_code
_entity_poly.pdbx_strand_id
1 'polypeptide(L)'
;MAIHASQKVDKQACKYELIRSLLAKNGYTEQSLPTGVILATCEFTNCYQVIDANHTSAILDCGKVVTGEDFLLGDYSPGYFAWEIAGFRLLKPYIPAKGKLGLWEHRIDEELMI
;
A
#
# COMPACT_ATOMS: atom_id res chain seq x y z
N MET A 1 5.86 11.16 -2.40
CA MET A 1 6.28 10.00 -1.59
C MET A 1 6.51 8.79 -2.49
N ALA A 2 7.39 7.88 -2.11
CA ALA A 2 7.68 6.65 -2.84
C ALA A 2 7.13 5.43 -2.09
N ILE A 3 6.65 4.42 -2.82
CA ILE A 3 6.11 3.17 -2.27
C ILE A 3 7.15 2.07 -2.46
N HIS A 4 7.64 1.53 -1.34
CA HIS A 4 8.60 0.44 -1.29
C HIS A 4 7.90 -0.88 -0.96
N ALA A 5 8.11 -1.91 -1.79
CA ALA A 5 7.79 -3.28 -1.43
C ALA A 5 8.89 -3.86 -0.54
N SER A 6 8.51 -4.31 0.65
CA SER A 6 9.44 -4.90 1.61
C SER A 6 10.17 -6.12 1.04
N GLN A 7 11.26 -6.53 1.69
CA GLN A 7 12.05 -7.69 1.25
C GLN A 7 11.32 -9.02 1.48
N LYS A 8 10.39 -9.07 2.45
CA LYS A 8 9.73 -10.30 2.89
C LYS A 8 8.25 -10.24 2.58
N VAL A 9 7.79 -11.17 1.74
CA VAL A 9 6.37 -11.36 1.45
C VAL A 9 5.66 -11.96 2.67
N ASP A 10 4.50 -11.40 3.03
CA ASP A 10 3.57 -12.07 3.93
C ASP A 10 2.79 -13.16 3.17
N LYS A 11 3.34 -14.37 3.23
CA LYS A 11 2.75 -15.54 2.56
C LYS A 11 1.42 -15.98 3.18
N GLN A 12 1.14 -15.65 4.45
CA GLN A 12 -0.15 -16.00 5.04
C GLN A 12 -1.23 -15.05 4.52
N ALA A 13 -0.93 -13.75 4.42
CA ALA A 13 -1.80 -12.78 3.76
C ALA A 13 -2.13 -13.21 2.31
N CYS A 14 -1.15 -13.71 1.56
CA CYS A 14 -1.37 -14.18 0.18
C CYS A 14 -2.33 -15.37 0.04
N LYS A 15 -2.66 -16.10 1.12
CA LYS A 15 -3.58 -17.23 1.08
C LYS A 15 -5.05 -16.82 1.21
N TYR A 16 -5.33 -15.64 1.77
CA TYR A 16 -6.70 -15.13 1.83
C TYR A 16 -7.24 -14.99 0.41
N GLU A 17 -8.48 -15.44 0.20
CA GLU A 17 -9.08 -15.55 -1.13
C GLU A 17 -9.02 -14.21 -1.88
N LEU A 18 -9.42 -13.12 -1.21
CA LEU A 18 -9.45 -11.79 -1.83
C LEU A 18 -8.07 -11.38 -2.36
N ILE A 19 -7.04 -11.53 -1.53
CA ILE A 19 -5.66 -11.17 -1.88
C ILE A 19 -5.16 -12.08 -3.00
N ARG A 20 -5.36 -13.40 -2.88
CA ARG A 20 -4.94 -14.37 -3.91
C ARG A 20 -5.58 -14.09 -5.28
N SER A 21 -6.88 -13.81 -5.29
CA SER A 21 -7.65 -13.49 -6.50
C SER A 21 -7.21 -12.15 -7.11
N LEU A 22 -6.95 -11.14 -6.28
CA LEU A 22 -6.42 -9.85 -6.72
C LEU A 22 -5.01 -9.97 -7.32
N LEU A 23 -4.13 -10.75 -6.70
CA LEU A 23 -2.79 -11.03 -7.23
C LEU A 23 -2.87 -11.72 -8.59
N ALA A 24 -3.66 -12.80 -8.70
CA ALA A 24 -3.82 -13.55 -9.93
C ALA A 24 -4.40 -12.70 -11.07
N LYS A 25 -5.39 -11.84 -10.77
CA LYS A 25 -5.98 -10.88 -11.73
C LYS A 25 -4.94 -9.92 -12.31
N ASN A 26 -3.89 -9.61 -11.55
CA ASN A 26 -2.80 -8.72 -11.96
C ASN A 26 -1.54 -9.47 -12.43
N GLY A 27 -1.63 -10.79 -12.66
CA GLY A 27 -0.50 -11.60 -13.15
C GLY A 27 0.57 -11.91 -12.10
N TYR A 28 0.24 -11.76 -10.82
CA TYR A 28 1.13 -12.04 -9.70
C TYR A 28 0.76 -13.31 -8.95
N THR A 29 1.77 -13.91 -8.32
CA THR A 29 1.65 -14.96 -7.30
C THR A 29 2.47 -14.54 -6.08
N GLU A 30 2.34 -15.26 -4.96
CA GLU A 30 3.17 -15.01 -3.78
C GLU A 30 4.69 -15.16 -4.06
N GLN A 31 5.07 -15.87 -5.13
CA GLN A 31 6.46 -16.05 -5.56
C GLN A 31 6.95 -14.98 -6.55
N SER A 32 6.04 -14.33 -7.30
CA SER A 32 6.40 -13.37 -8.34
C SER A 32 6.22 -11.91 -7.94
N LEU A 33 5.74 -11.64 -6.71
CA LEU A 33 5.64 -10.29 -6.16
C LEU A 33 7.02 -9.59 -6.18
N PRO A 34 7.08 -8.33 -6.67
CA PRO A 34 8.30 -7.55 -6.57
C PRO A 34 8.62 -7.29 -5.09
N THR A 35 9.88 -7.47 -4.70
CA THR A 35 10.35 -7.27 -3.32
C THR A 35 11.67 -6.51 -3.31
N GLY A 36 11.92 -5.73 -2.26
CA GLY A 36 13.17 -4.95 -2.14
C GLY A 36 13.30 -3.87 -3.20
N VAL A 37 12.18 -3.31 -3.67
CA VAL A 37 12.15 -2.29 -4.72
C VAL A 37 11.18 -1.17 -4.37
N ILE A 38 11.49 0.03 -4.82
CA ILE A 38 10.55 1.13 -4.97
C ILE A 38 9.83 0.91 -6.31
N LEU A 39 8.50 0.82 -6.25
CA LEU A 39 7.67 0.43 -7.40
C LEU A 39 6.71 1.53 -7.85
N ALA A 40 6.44 2.51 -7.02
CA ALA A 40 5.56 3.62 -7.36
C ALA A 40 5.91 4.90 -6.60
N THR A 41 5.38 6.00 -7.09
CA THR A 41 5.30 7.28 -6.39
C THR A 41 3.85 7.71 -6.22
N CYS A 42 3.59 8.57 -5.25
CA CYS A 42 2.30 9.18 -5.00
C CYS A 42 2.47 10.52 -4.27
N GLU A 43 1.42 11.32 -4.23
CA GLU A 43 1.27 12.45 -3.34
C GLU A 43 0.61 11.98 -2.05
N PHE A 44 1.17 12.37 -0.91
CA PHE A 44 0.56 12.13 0.39
C PHE A 44 -0.34 13.33 0.71
N THR A 45 -1.66 13.14 0.68
CA THR A 45 -2.60 14.26 0.78
C THR A 45 -3.13 14.44 2.19
N ASN A 46 -3.50 13.35 2.87
CA ASN A 46 -4.06 13.43 4.22
C ASN A 46 -3.73 12.20 5.08
N CYS A 47 -3.80 12.40 6.40
CA CYS A 47 -3.73 11.35 7.41
C CYS A 47 -4.97 11.47 8.31
N TYR A 48 -5.78 10.43 8.40
CA TYR A 48 -7.00 10.43 9.19
C TYR A 48 -6.96 9.34 10.25
N GLN A 49 -7.37 9.64 11.47
CA GLN A 49 -7.53 8.61 12.49
C GLN A 49 -8.78 7.77 12.20
N VAL A 50 -8.67 6.46 12.37
CA VAL A 50 -9.82 5.56 12.38
C VAL A 50 -10.49 5.65 13.75
N ILE A 51 -11.74 6.12 13.77
CA ILE A 51 -12.48 6.36 15.02
C ILE A 51 -13.43 5.23 15.37
N ASP A 52 -13.92 4.50 14.37
CA ASP A 52 -14.79 3.34 14.55
C ASP A 52 -14.66 2.37 13.37
N ALA A 53 -14.91 1.09 13.60
CA ALA A 53 -14.93 0.08 12.55
C ALA A 53 -15.83 -1.11 12.93
N ASN A 54 -16.49 -1.66 11.92
CA ASN A 54 -17.28 -2.88 12.01
C ASN A 54 -16.79 -3.89 10.97
N HIS A 55 -17.56 -4.96 10.73
CA HIS A 55 -17.14 -6.04 9.83
C HIS A 55 -17.09 -5.67 8.34
N THR A 56 -17.66 -4.54 7.93
CA THR A 56 -17.78 -4.16 6.50
C THR A 56 -17.31 -2.74 6.20
N SER A 57 -16.99 -1.95 7.22
CA SER A 57 -16.66 -0.53 7.06
C SER A 57 -15.88 0.04 8.23
N ALA A 58 -15.18 1.14 7.97
CA ALA A 58 -14.55 1.98 8.98
C ALA A 58 -14.96 3.45 8.82
N ILE A 59 -14.99 4.19 9.93
CA ILE A 59 -15.26 5.62 9.97
C ILE A 59 -13.97 6.34 10.37
N LEU A 60 -13.62 7.36 9.59
CA LEU A 60 -12.47 8.22 9.83
C LEU A 60 -12.89 9.49 10.60
N ASP A 61 -11.96 10.12 11.31
CA ASP A 61 -12.17 11.35 12.07
C ASP A 61 -12.69 12.54 11.23
N CYS A 62 -12.42 12.54 9.93
CA CYS A 62 -12.97 13.50 8.96
C CYS A 62 -14.41 13.18 8.50
N GLY A 63 -15.03 12.11 9.02
CA GLY A 63 -16.37 11.65 8.66
C GLY A 63 -16.45 10.79 7.41
N LYS A 64 -15.31 10.50 6.74
CA LYS A 64 -15.26 9.57 5.60
C LYS A 64 -15.54 8.15 6.06
N VAL A 65 -16.23 7.39 5.22
CA VAL A 65 -16.49 5.96 5.42
C VAL A 65 -15.67 5.16 4.42
N VAL A 66 -14.84 4.24 4.91
CA VAL A 66 -14.06 3.31 4.10
C VAL A 66 -14.79 1.99 4.01
N THR A 67 -14.99 1.46 2.79
CA THR A 67 -15.72 0.20 2.53
C THR A 67 -15.07 -0.55 1.36
N GLY A 68 -15.57 -1.75 1.04
CA GLY A 68 -15.16 -2.48 -0.17
C GLY A 68 -13.72 -2.97 -0.12
N GLU A 69 -13.04 -2.98 -1.27
CA GLU A 69 -11.66 -3.47 -1.39
C GLU A 69 -10.70 -2.70 -0.49
N ASP A 70 -10.84 -1.38 -0.39
CA ASP A 70 -9.98 -0.54 0.45
C ASP A 70 -10.05 -0.95 1.92
N PHE A 71 -11.26 -1.23 2.43
CA PHE A 71 -11.46 -1.72 3.80
C PHE A 71 -10.89 -3.13 3.98
N LEU A 72 -11.15 -4.03 3.02
CA LEU A 72 -10.78 -5.45 3.12
C LEU A 72 -9.27 -5.69 2.96
N LEU A 73 -8.54 -4.76 2.33
CA LEU A 73 -7.10 -4.84 2.10
C LEU A 73 -6.27 -4.11 3.16
N GLY A 74 -6.91 -3.39 4.09
CA GLY A 74 -6.24 -2.63 5.13
C GLY A 74 -6.59 -3.10 6.55
N ASP A 75 -5.82 -2.60 7.52
CA ASP A 75 -6.17 -2.70 8.93
C ASP A 75 -6.75 -1.36 9.40
N TYR A 76 -8.07 -1.34 9.57
CA TYR A 76 -8.81 -0.19 10.05
C TYR A 76 -9.27 -0.38 11.50
N SER A 77 -8.45 -1.00 12.34
CA SER A 77 -8.72 -1.06 13.77
C SER A 77 -8.80 0.36 14.36
N PRO A 78 -9.80 0.69 15.20
CA PRO A 78 -9.91 2.01 15.82
C PRO A 78 -8.62 2.39 16.57
N GLY A 79 -8.20 3.65 16.42
CA GLY A 79 -6.93 4.16 16.93
C GLY A 79 -5.78 4.12 15.92
N TYR A 80 -5.93 3.41 14.80
CA TYR A 80 -4.95 3.43 13.71
C TYR A 80 -5.19 4.63 12.78
N PHE A 81 -4.31 4.83 11.80
CA PHE A 81 -4.38 5.96 10.87
C PHE A 81 -4.43 5.48 9.43
N ALA A 82 -5.39 6.00 8.67
CA ALA A 82 -5.52 5.79 7.23
C ALA A 82 -4.82 6.91 6.47
N TRP A 83 -4.02 6.55 5.47
CA TRP A 83 -3.29 7.48 4.63
C TRP A 83 -4.01 7.66 3.30
N GLU A 84 -4.43 8.89 3.00
CA GLU A 84 -4.99 9.25 1.71
C GLU A 84 -3.86 9.69 0.78
N ILE A 85 -3.85 9.12 -0.42
CA ILE A 85 -2.85 9.41 -1.44
C ILE A 85 -3.51 9.80 -2.76
N ALA A 86 -2.84 10.66 -3.51
CA ALA A 86 -3.23 11.07 -4.86
C ALA A 86 -2.07 10.89 -5.84
N GLY A 87 -2.31 11.11 -7.14
CA GLY A 87 -1.24 11.12 -8.15
C GLY A 87 -0.42 9.83 -8.21
N PHE A 88 -1.04 8.67 -7.96
CA PHE A 88 -0.36 7.38 -7.98
C PHE A 88 0.26 7.12 -9.36
N ARG A 89 1.54 6.80 -9.38
CA ARG A 89 2.31 6.50 -10.59
C ARG A 89 3.18 5.28 -10.37
N LEU A 90 2.96 4.24 -11.18
CA LEU A 90 3.83 3.07 -11.22
C LEU A 90 5.15 3.43 -11.93
N LEU A 91 6.28 3.02 -11.37
CA LEU A 91 7.61 3.21 -11.98
C LEU A 91 7.92 2.01 -12.89
N LYS A 92 8.53 2.28 -14.05
CA LYS A 92 9.09 1.25 -14.93
C LYS A 92 10.41 1.77 -15.52
N PRO A 93 11.56 1.19 -15.18
CA PRO A 93 11.77 0.03 -14.30
C PRO A 93 11.49 0.33 -12.81
N TYR A 94 11.30 -0.71 -12.00
CA TYR A 94 11.33 -0.58 -10.54
C TYR A 94 12.76 -0.28 -10.06
N ILE A 95 12.89 0.45 -8.95
CA ILE A 95 14.18 0.90 -8.43
C ILE A 95 14.58 0.01 -7.23
N PRO A 96 15.68 -0.77 -7.29
CA PRO A 96 16.15 -1.56 -6.16
C PRO A 96 16.46 -0.69 -4.94
N ALA A 97 15.95 -1.06 -3.78
CA ALA A 97 16.19 -0.33 -2.53
C ALA A 97 16.07 -1.23 -1.29
N LYS A 98 16.96 -1.03 -0.33
CA LYS A 98 16.89 -1.69 0.98
C LYS A 98 15.97 -0.89 1.90
N GLY A 99 14.86 -1.52 2.30
CA GLY A 99 13.89 -0.90 3.22
C GLY A 99 14.51 -0.55 4.58
N LYS A 100 13.99 0.50 5.21
CA LYS A 100 14.39 1.01 6.53
C LYS A 100 13.14 1.20 7.40
N LEU A 101 13.33 1.24 8.72
CA LEU A 101 12.24 1.48 9.66
C LEU A 101 11.79 2.94 9.60
N GLY A 102 10.48 3.17 9.61
CA GLY A 102 9.89 4.51 9.52
C GLY A 102 9.91 5.09 8.11
N LEU A 103 9.67 6.40 8.00
CA LEU A 103 9.87 7.14 6.75
C LEU A 103 11.37 7.38 6.53
N TRP A 104 11.81 7.29 5.28
CA TRP A 104 13.22 7.45 4.92
C TRP A 104 13.37 8.05 3.52
N GLU A 105 14.51 8.70 3.31
CA GLU A 105 14.83 9.33 2.04
C GLU A 105 15.58 8.38 1.09
N HIS A 106 15.21 8.43 -0.18
CA HIS A 106 15.90 7.75 -1.28
C HIS A 106 16.12 8.74 -2.41
N ARG A 107 17.30 8.69 -3.04
CA ARG A 107 17.54 9.44 -4.27
C ARG A 107 16.93 8.68 -5.44
N ILE A 108 16.02 9.31 -6.16
CA ILE A 108 15.47 8.79 -7.41
C ILE A 108 15.97 9.73 -8.50
N ASP A 109 16.63 9.18 -9.51
CA ASP A 109 17.02 9.96 -10.67
C ASP A 109 15.76 10.37 -11.44
N GLU A 110 15.60 11.67 -11.71
CA GLU A 110 14.37 12.21 -12.32
C GLU A 110 14.08 11.60 -13.70
N GLU A 111 15.11 11.12 -14.39
CA GLU A 111 15.00 10.40 -15.67
C GLU A 111 14.16 9.11 -15.57
N LEU A 112 14.03 8.53 -14.38
CA LEU A 112 13.21 7.35 -14.12
C LEU A 112 11.75 7.69 -13.75
N MET A 113 11.44 8.98 -13.60
CA MET A 113 10.09 9.47 -13.25
C MET A 113 9.33 10.03 -14.46
N ILE A 114 9.84 9.86 -15.69
CA ILE A 114 9.23 10.36 -16.94
C ILE A 114 8.16 9.42 -17.47
#